data_AF-A0A6B8RU04-F1
#
_entry.id   AF-A0A6B8RU04-F1
#
_cell.length_a   1.000
_cell.length_b   1.000
_cell.length_c   1.000
_cell.angle_alpha   90.00
_cell.angle_beta   90.00
_cell.angle_gamma   90.00
#
_symmetry.space_group_name_H-M   'P 1'
#
loop_
_entity.id
_entity.type
_entity.pdbx_description
1 polymer ?
#
loop_
_entity_poly.entity_id
_entity_poly.type
_entity_poly.pdbx_seq_one_letter_code
_entity_poly.pdbx_strand_id
1 'polypeptide(L)'
;MNRHVDDSFLDICYEFINLKFKLKDSGKKDSIQIYFPEMLAKYYDYYKQVATIQFMGPSWMRPGYTSIEIRFYLNSFKIANLDQVLEAYSSGRSFKQNGVNPYYHYNINKSKYIKELFTNISKRLINNLGELFNDIETPLMPATIDEIPRY
;
A
#
# COMPACT_ATOMS: atom_id res chain seq x y z
N MET A 1 -21.21 4.41 13.54
CA MET A 1 -20.77 4.95 12.24
C MET A 1 -19.28 4.64 12.11
N ASN A 2 -18.81 4.17 10.95
CA ASN A 2 -17.40 3.99 10.52
C ASN A 2 -16.48 2.83 10.97
N ARG A 3 -16.87 1.85 11.80
CA ARG A 3 -16.01 0.66 12.06
C ARG A 3 -15.48 -0.04 10.79
N HIS A 4 -16.29 -0.11 9.73
CA HIS A 4 -15.91 -0.79 8.48
C HIS A 4 -14.74 -0.15 7.72
N VAL A 5 -14.55 1.17 7.80
CA VAL A 5 -13.45 1.84 7.10
C VAL A 5 -12.16 1.71 7.92
N ASP A 6 -12.28 1.72 9.25
CA ASP A 6 -11.15 1.50 10.16
C ASP A 6 -10.59 0.08 10.01
N ASP A 7 -11.46 -0.92 9.98
CA ASP A 7 -11.10 -2.32 9.71
C ASP A 7 -10.43 -2.44 8.34
N SER A 8 -10.94 -1.73 7.33
CA SER A 8 -10.36 -1.74 5.98
C SER A 8 -8.95 -1.14 5.91
N PHE A 9 -8.64 -0.11 6.72
CA PHE A 9 -7.31 0.50 6.74
C PHE A 9 -6.29 -0.48 7.35
N LEU A 10 -6.65 -1.09 8.47
CA LEU A 10 -5.83 -2.11 9.13
C LEU A 10 -5.65 -3.33 8.23
N ASP A 11 -6.71 -3.82 7.60
CA ASP A 11 -6.67 -4.94 6.66
C ASP A 11 -5.65 -4.66 5.54
N ILE A 12 -5.69 -3.47 4.94
CA ILE A 12 -4.73 -3.09 3.90
C ILE A 12 -3.30 -3.08 4.45
N CYS A 13 -3.09 -2.57 5.67
CA CYS A 13 -1.76 -2.59 6.31
C CYS A 13 -1.27 -4.03 6.54
N TYR A 14 -2.15 -4.92 7.02
CA TYR A 14 -1.84 -6.34 7.19
C TYR A 14 -1.54 -7.04 5.87
N GLU A 15 -2.24 -6.72 4.78
CA GLU A 15 -1.92 -7.25 3.45
C GLU A 15 -0.49 -6.89 3.03
N PHE A 16 -0.05 -5.64 3.25
CA PHE A 16 1.34 -5.27 2.97
C PHE A 16 2.35 -6.01 3.87
N ILE A 17 2.05 -6.19 5.16
CA ILE A 17 2.90 -6.96 6.08
C ILE A 17 2.99 -8.43 5.66
N ASN A 18 1.88 -9.05 5.28
CA ASN A 18 1.83 -10.43 4.79
C ASN A 18 2.64 -10.60 3.50
N LEU A 19 2.67 -9.56 2.67
CA LEU A 19 3.53 -9.45 1.49
C LEU A 19 4.97 -9.04 1.82
N LYS A 20 5.34 -8.99 3.11
CA LYS A 20 6.68 -8.70 3.63
C LYS A 20 7.17 -7.26 3.40
N PHE A 21 6.27 -6.34 3.06
CA PHE A 21 6.63 -4.92 2.95
C PHE A 21 6.79 -4.29 4.33
N LYS A 22 7.78 -3.41 4.45
CA LYS A 22 8.01 -2.61 5.66
C LYS A 22 7.09 -1.40 5.66
N LEU A 23 6.38 -1.21 6.77
CA LEU A 23 5.56 -0.03 7.02
C LEU A 23 6.38 0.96 7.85
N LYS A 24 6.27 2.25 7.52
CA LYS A 24 6.92 3.34 8.25
C LYS A 24 5.96 4.52 8.36
N ASP A 25 5.98 5.18 9.51
CA ASP A 25 5.30 6.45 9.68
C ASP A 25 5.82 7.49 8.68
N SER A 26 4.90 8.20 8.02
CA SER A 26 5.22 9.30 7.11
C SER A 26 5.53 10.62 7.82
N GLY A 27 5.37 10.69 9.14
CA GLY A 27 5.38 11.93 9.93
C GLY A 27 4.14 12.80 9.71
N LYS A 28 3.22 12.36 8.84
CA LYS A 28 1.91 12.97 8.65
C LYS A 28 0.89 12.07 9.31
N LYS A 29 0.09 12.68 10.20
CA LYS A 29 -1.11 12.07 10.77
C LYS A 29 -1.92 11.45 9.63
N ASP A 30 -2.35 10.20 9.82
CA ASP A 30 -3.20 9.45 8.88
C ASP A 30 -2.50 8.85 7.65
N SER A 31 -1.17 8.82 7.60
CA SER A 31 -0.44 8.33 6.41
C SER A 31 0.73 7.41 6.76
N ILE A 32 0.76 6.25 6.09
CA ILE A 32 1.79 5.23 6.23
C ILE A 32 2.53 5.06 4.90
N GLN A 33 3.86 5.06 4.98
CA GLN A 33 4.74 4.78 3.86
C GLN A 33 5.08 3.30 3.83
N ILE A 34 5.13 2.74 2.63
CA ILE A 34 5.44 1.33 2.39
C ILE A 34 6.76 1.24 1.65
N TYR A 35 7.61 0.29 2.04
CA TYR A 35 8.93 0.04 1.48
C TYR A 35 9.15 -1.46 1.27
N PHE A 36 10.02 -1.81 0.32
CA PHE A 36 10.52 -3.19 0.25
C PHE A 36 11.31 -3.54 1.52
N PRO A 37 11.34 -4.82 1.93
CA PRO A 37 12.16 -5.28 3.03
C PRO A 37 13.66 -5.14 2.70
N GLU A 38 14.47 -4.85 3.71
CA GLU A 38 15.91 -4.62 3.58
C GLU A 38 16.67 -5.84 3.04
N MET A 39 16.20 -7.05 3.34
CA MET A 39 16.73 -8.30 2.78
C MET A 39 16.69 -8.34 1.24
N LEU A 40 15.80 -7.55 0.62
CA LEU A 40 15.69 -7.45 -0.83
C LEU A 40 16.53 -6.31 -1.43
N ALA A 41 17.42 -5.68 -0.66
CA ALA A 41 18.29 -4.59 -1.13
C ALA A 41 19.14 -4.96 -2.36
N LYS A 42 19.48 -6.25 -2.52
CA LYS A 42 20.21 -6.75 -3.71
C LYS A 42 19.35 -6.81 -4.99
N TYR A 43 18.03 -6.79 -4.87
CA TYR A 43 17.09 -6.86 -5.99
C TYR A 43 16.38 -5.54 -6.24
N TYR A 44 16.06 -4.80 -5.18
CA TYR A 44 15.21 -3.62 -5.21
C TYR A 44 15.83 -2.47 -4.43
N ASP A 45 15.51 -1.24 -4.83
CA ASP A 45 15.85 -0.05 -4.07
C ASP A 45 14.93 0.08 -2.84
N TYR A 46 15.32 -0.58 -1.75
CA TYR A 46 14.51 -0.66 -0.53
C TYR A 46 14.40 0.67 0.23
N TYR A 47 15.24 1.65 -0.09
CA TYR A 47 15.14 3.01 0.44
C TYR A 47 14.05 3.84 -0.25
N LYS A 48 13.60 3.41 -1.44
CA LYS A 48 12.52 4.09 -2.15
C LYS A 48 11.16 3.61 -1.69
N GLN A 49 10.30 4.59 -1.44
CA GLN A 49 8.91 4.33 -1.10
C GLN A 49 8.21 3.65 -2.29
N VAL A 50 7.50 2.56 -2.02
CA VAL A 50 6.79 1.77 -3.04
C VAL A 50 5.30 2.09 -3.06
N ALA A 51 4.74 2.42 -1.90
CA ALA A 51 3.36 2.86 -1.78
C ALA A 51 3.14 3.81 -0.60
N THR A 52 2.04 4.55 -0.63
CA THR A 52 1.46 5.25 0.53
C THR A 52 0.06 4.72 0.77
N ILE A 53 -0.29 4.48 2.02
CA ILE A 53 -1.68 4.32 2.47
C ILE A 53 -2.03 5.56 3.26
N GLN A 54 -3.15 6.20 2.95
CA GLN A 54 -3.60 7.39 3.65
C GLN A 54 -5.07 7.25 4.03
N PHE A 55 -5.39 7.43 5.30
CA PHE A 55 -6.77 7.61 5.75
C PHE A 55 -7.20 9.05 5.47
N MET A 56 -8.32 9.19 4.78
CA MET A 56 -8.95 10.47 4.47
C MET A 56 -10.18 10.59 5.36
N GLY A 57 -10.00 11.28 6.48
CA GLY A 57 -11.08 11.55 7.43
C GLY A 57 -12.16 12.50 6.88
N PRO A 58 -13.28 12.65 7.60
CA PRO A 58 -14.31 13.60 7.24
C PRO A 58 -13.72 15.02 7.20
N SER A 59 -14.02 15.75 6.13
CA SER A 59 -13.60 17.15 5.98
C SER A 59 -14.80 18.08 6.09
N TRP A 60 -14.55 19.35 6.39
CA TRP A 60 -15.60 20.38 6.40
C TRP A 60 -16.32 20.51 5.05
N MET A 61 -15.64 20.16 3.94
CA MET A 61 -16.23 20.12 2.60
C MET A 61 -17.09 18.87 2.36
N ARG A 62 -16.85 17.78 3.08
CA ARG A 62 -17.60 16.51 2.96
C ARG A 62 -17.81 15.86 4.33
N PRO A 63 -18.74 16.39 5.13
CA PRO A 63 -19.06 15.84 6.44
C PRO A 63 -19.52 14.38 6.31
N GLY A 64 -18.89 13.47 7.07
CA GLY A 64 -19.24 12.04 7.08
C GLY A 64 -18.64 11.19 5.93
N TYR A 65 -17.88 11.78 5.02
CA TYR A 65 -17.14 11.01 4.01
C TYR A 65 -15.77 10.60 4.58
N THR A 66 -15.57 9.29 4.74
CA THR A 66 -14.24 8.71 4.97
C THR A 66 -13.81 7.91 3.76
N SER A 67 -12.51 7.84 3.51
CA SER A 67 -11.94 6.96 2.49
C SER A 67 -10.51 6.56 2.78
N ILE A 68 -10.05 5.47 2.19
CA ILE A 68 -8.62 5.11 2.22
C ILE A 68 -8.05 5.34 0.83
N GLU A 69 -6.98 6.13 0.74
CA GLU A 69 -6.24 6.32 -0.49
C GLU A 69 -4.99 5.45 -0.49
N ILE A 70 -4.80 4.68 -1.56
CA ILE A 70 -3.56 3.95 -1.80
C ILE A 70 -2.89 4.52 -3.04
N ARG A 71 -1.62 4.87 -2.90
CA ARG A 71 -0.78 5.37 -4.01
C ARG A 71 0.34 4.38 -4.24
N PHE A 72 0.40 3.74 -5.39
CA PHE A 72 1.49 2.83 -5.78
C PHE A 72 2.44 3.55 -6.73
N TYR A 73 3.71 3.71 -6.33
CA TYR A 73 4.72 4.42 -7.11
C TYR A 73 5.30 3.53 -8.20
N LEU A 74 5.13 3.94 -9.46
CA LEU A 74 5.38 3.07 -10.60
C LEU A 74 6.86 2.77 -10.80
N ASN A 75 7.75 3.72 -10.50
CA ASN A 75 9.18 3.50 -10.68
C ASN A 75 9.67 2.34 -9.78
N SER A 76 9.22 2.30 -8.53
CA SER A 76 9.55 1.21 -7.60
C SER A 76 8.94 -0.12 -8.04
N PHE A 77 7.69 -0.11 -8.51
CA PHE A 77 7.00 -1.31 -8.99
C PHE A 77 7.60 -1.87 -10.29
N LYS A 78 8.06 -1.00 -11.20
CA LYS A 78 8.75 -1.40 -12.44
C LYS A 78 10.07 -2.10 -12.16
N ILE A 79 10.87 -1.57 -11.23
CA ILE A 79 12.12 -2.21 -10.80
C ILE A 79 11.84 -3.61 -10.24
N ALA A 80 10.73 -3.78 -9.53
CA ALA A 80 10.31 -5.07 -8.99
C ALA A 80 9.54 -5.97 -9.97
N ASN A 81 9.33 -5.55 -11.22
CA ASN A 81 8.54 -6.26 -12.22
C ASN A 81 7.11 -6.59 -11.72
N LEU A 82 6.52 -5.65 -10.98
CA LEU A 82 5.17 -5.68 -10.41
C LEU A 82 4.21 -4.70 -11.11
N ASP A 83 4.72 -3.85 -12.00
CA ASP A 83 3.95 -2.83 -12.72
C ASP A 83 2.82 -3.43 -13.56
N GLN A 84 3.06 -4.56 -14.21
CA GLN A 84 2.03 -5.28 -14.99
C GLN A 84 0.83 -5.69 -14.13
N VAL A 85 1.05 -6.03 -12.85
CA VAL A 85 -0.04 -6.36 -11.92
C VAL A 85 -0.91 -5.14 -11.66
N LEU A 86 -0.28 -3.97 -11.49
CA LEU A 86 -1.00 -2.72 -11.35
C LEU A 86 -1.75 -2.38 -12.64
N GLU A 87 -1.12 -2.56 -13.81
CA GLU A 87 -1.70 -2.30 -15.15
C GLU A 87 -2.94 -3.11 -15.46
N ALA A 88 -2.91 -4.42 -15.16
CA ALA A 88 -4.08 -5.28 -15.28
C ALA A 88 -5.22 -4.83 -14.36
N TYR A 89 -4.88 -4.31 -13.18
CA TYR A 89 -5.85 -3.82 -12.20
C TYR A 89 -6.19 -2.33 -12.42
N SER A 90 -6.89 -2.03 -13.51
CA SER A 90 -7.25 -0.64 -13.88
C SER A 90 -8.53 -0.10 -13.24
N SER A 91 -9.35 -0.96 -12.65
CA SER A 91 -10.64 -0.58 -12.08
C SER A 91 -10.47 0.33 -10.85
N GLY A 92 -11.16 1.47 -10.86
CA GLY A 92 -11.14 2.43 -9.73
C GLY A 92 -9.80 3.14 -9.51
N ARG A 93 -8.83 2.99 -10.44
CA ARG A 93 -7.54 3.68 -10.38
C ARG A 93 -7.57 4.97 -11.18
N SER A 94 -6.75 5.91 -10.75
CA SER A 94 -6.38 7.09 -11.53
C SER A 94 -4.86 7.16 -11.66
N PHE A 95 -4.34 7.46 -12.85
CA PHE A 95 -2.93 7.77 -13.03
C PHE A 95 -2.67 9.21 -12.61
N LYS A 96 -1.59 9.42 -11.85
CA LYS A 96 -1.14 10.74 -11.42
C LYS A 96 0.37 10.83 -11.60
N GLN A 97 0.83 12.00 -11.99
CA GLN A 97 2.24 12.33 -12.07
C GLN A 97 2.45 13.67 -11.37
N ASN A 98 3.16 13.63 -10.23
CA ASN A 98 3.60 14.83 -9.55
C ASN A 98 5.13 14.78 -9.46
N GLY A 99 5.79 15.68 -10.19
CA GLY A 99 7.25 15.63 -10.38
C GLY A 99 7.72 14.33 -11.07
N VAL A 100 8.78 13.73 -10.54
CA VAL A 100 9.51 12.62 -11.18
C VAL A 100 8.98 11.22 -10.84
N ASN A 101 8.03 11.09 -9.90
CA ASN A 101 7.54 9.78 -9.46
C ASN A 101 6.05 9.59 -9.81
N PRO A 102 5.74 8.99 -10.96
CA PRO A 102 4.35 8.68 -11.31
C PRO A 102 3.79 7.61 -10.38
N TYR A 103 2.48 7.66 -10.11
CA TYR A 103 1.79 6.69 -9.28
C TYR A 103 0.37 6.38 -9.78
N TYR A 104 -0.07 5.15 -9.53
CA TYR A 104 -1.49 4.81 -9.60
C TYR A 104 -2.13 5.08 -8.25
N HIS A 105 -3.25 5.79 -8.28
CA HIS A 105 -4.01 6.21 -7.11
C HIS A 105 -5.36 5.49 -7.07
N TYR A 106 -5.64 4.83 -5.95
CA TYR A 106 -6.87 4.12 -5.67
C TYR A 106 -7.58 4.80 -4.50
N ASN A 107 -8.86 5.13 -4.66
CA ASN A 107 -9.71 5.56 -3.56
C ASN A 107 -10.60 4.38 -3.14
N ILE A 108 -10.26 3.79 -2.00
CA ILE A 108 -10.94 2.64 -1.41
C ILE A 108 -12.10 3.15 -0.57
N ASN A 109 -13.21 3.36 -1.29
CA ASN A 109 -14.55 3.51 -0.74
C ASN A 109 -15.53 2.45 -1.24
N LYS A 110 -15.16 1.77 -2.34
CA LYS A 110 -16.07 0.95 -3.15
C LYS A 110 -15.40 -0.29 -3.75
N SER A 111 -14.16 -0.60 -3.37
CA SER A 111 -13.35 -1.60 -4.08
C SER A 111 -13.42 -2.98 -3.41
N LYS A 112 -14.33 -3.85 -3.89
CA LYS A 112 -14.32 -5.28 -3.56
C LYS A 112 -13.05 -6.00 -4.06
N TYR A 113 -12.29 -5.38 -4.95
CA TYR A 113 -11.24 -6.04 -5.73
C TYR A 113 -9.81 -5.77 -5.23
N ILE A 114 -9.65 -5.01 -4.12
CA ILE A 114 -8.32 -4.76 -3.52
C ILE A 114 -7.63 -6.07 -3.09
N LYS A 115 -8.42 -7.05 -2.62
CA LYS A 115 -7.92 -8.38 -2.24
C LYS A 115 -7.34 -9.14 -3.44
N GLU A 116 -7.96 -9.00 -4.61
CA GLU A 116 -7.47 -9.60 -5.84
C GLU A 116 -6.16 -8.96 -6.29
N LEU A 117 -6.05 -7.64 -6.18
CA LEU A 117 -4.80 -6.92 -6.42
C LEU A 117 -3.66 -7.46 -5.55
N PHE A 118 -3.87 -7.54 -4.23
CA PHE A 118 -2.87 -8.07 -3.31
C PHE A 118 -2.54 -9.54 -3.57
N THR A 119 -3.53 -10.36 -3.91
CA THR A 119 -3.31 -11.75 -4.33
C THR A 119 -2.39 -11.85 -5.55
N ASN A 120 -2.60 -11.00 -6.56
CA ASN A 120 -1.78 -11.00 -7.77
C ASN A 120 -0.37 -10.44 -7.52
N ILE A 121 -0.22 -9.45 -6.63
CA ILE A 121 1.10 -9.00 -6.17
C ILE A 121 1.82 -10.14 -5.46
N SER A 122 1.14 -10.86 -4.56
CA SER A 122 1.68 -12.03 -3.84
C SER A 122 2.23 -13.08 -4.81
N LYS A 123 1.39 -13.50 -5.77
CA LYS A 123 1.80 -14.48 -6.79
C LYS A 123 3.03 -14.03 -7.56
N ARG A 124 3.09 -12.75 -7.96
CA ARG A 124 4.24 -12.22 -8.71
C ARG A 124 5.50 -12.16 -7.85
N LEU A 125 5.40 -11.76 -6.59
CA LEU A 125 6.52 -11.75 -5.65
C LEU A 125 7.06 -13.17 -5.40
N ILE A 126 6.18 -14.14 -5.12
CA ILE A 126 6.56 -15.54 -4.93
C ILE A 126 7.23 -16.10 -6.18
N ASN A 127 6.70 -15.81 -7.37
CA ASN A 127 7.31 -16.26 -8.63
C ASN A 127 8.69 -15.62 -8.87
N ASN A 128 8.88 -14.36 -8.49
CA ASN A 128 10.14 -13.65 -8.69
C ASN A 128 11.22 -14.04 -7.66
N LEU A 129 10.82 -14.31 -6.41
CA LEU A 129 11.73 -14.50 -5.29
C LEU A 129 11.89 -15.98 -4.90
N GLY A 130 10.90 -16.83 -5.21
CA GLY A 130 10.91 -18.25 -4.87
C GLY A 130 11.03 -18.48 -3.37
N GLU A 131 11.95 -19.37 -2.98
CA GLU A 131 12.22 -19.73 -1.58
C GLU A 131 12.61 -18.51 -0.73
N LEU A 132 13.31 -17.53 -1.31
CA LEU A 132 13.72 -16.32 -0.61
C LEU A 132 12.52 -15.57 -0.01
N PHE A 133 11.34 -15.63 -0.62
CA PHE A 133 10.15 -14.98 -0.07
C PHE A 133 9.79 -15.50 1.33
N ASN A 134 9.99 -16.79 1.57
CA ASN A 134 9.70 -17.44 2.85
C ASN A 134 10.74 -17.08 3.92
N ASP A 135 11.98 -16.82 3.50
CA ASP A 135 13.07 -16.42 4.39
C ASP A 135 12.93 -14.97 4.87
N ILE A 136 12.14 -14.14 4.18
CA ILE A 136 11.92 -12.76 4.60
C ILE A 136 11.06 -12.74 5.87
N GLU A 137 11.64 -12.15 6.92
CA GLU A 137 10.95 -11.92 8.18
C GLU A 137 9.69 -11.07 7.96
N THR A 138 8.59 -11.47 8.62
CA THR A 138 7.35 -10.68 8.59
C THR A 138 7.56 -9.40 9.41
N PRO A 139 7.43 -8.20 8.79
CA PRO A 139 7.63 -6.95 9.52
C PRO A 139 6.58 -6.75 10.62
N LEU A 140 6.96 -6.05 11.69
CA LEU A 140 6.01 -5.65 12.72
C LEU A 140 5.15 -4.48 12.24
N MET A 141 3.90 -4.45 12.68
CA MET A 141 3.00 -3.30 12.51
C MET A 141 3.53 -2.11 13.33
N PRO A 142 3.77 -0.94 12.72
CA PRO A 142 4.13 0.25 13.49
C PRO A 142 3.04 0.65 14.48
N ALA A 143 3.42 0.93 15.74
CA ALA A 143 2.48 1.36 16.78
C ALA A 143 1.71 2.64 16.41
N THR A 144 2.30 3.49 15.55
CA THR A 144 1.67 4.74 15.08
C THR A 144 0.39 4.51 14.27
N ILE A 145 0.14 3.29 13.77
CA ILE A 145 -1.12 2.92 13.11
C ILE A 145 -2.29 2.86 14.09
N ASP A 146 -2.02 2.54 15.36
CA ASP A 146 -3.03 2.58 16.42
C ASP A 146 -3.38 4.02 16.84
N GLU A 147 -2.50 4.97 16.54
CA GLU A 147 -2.67 6.40 16.84
C GLU A 147 -3.40 7.18 15.75
N ILE A 148 -3.63 6.58 14.57
CA ILE A 148 -4.38 7.20 13.47
C ILE A 148 -5.82 7.43 13.94
N PRO A 149 -6.29 8.69 14.04
CA PRO A 149 -7.65 8.99 14.45
C PRO A 149 -8.68 8.37 13.50
N ARG A 150 -9.50 7.50 14.09
CA ARG A 150 -10.60 6.78 13.46
C ARG A 150 -11.88 7.53 13.84
N TYR A 151 -12.41 8.34 12.93
CA TYR A 151 -13.59 9.22 13.14
C TYR A 151 -14.86 8.68 12.48
#